data_AF-A0A956KQW5-F1
#
_entry.id   AF-A0A956KQW5-F1
#
_cell.length_a   1.000
_cell.length_b   1.000
_cell.length_c   1.000
_cell.angle_alpha   90.00
_cell.angle_beta   90.00
_cell.angle_gamma   90.00
#
_symmetry.space_group_name_H-M   'P 1'
#
loop_
_entity.id
_entity.type
_entity.pdbx_description
1 polymer ?
#
loop_
_entity_poly.entity_id
_entity_poly.type
_entity_poly.pdbx_seq_one_letter_code
_entity_poly.pdbx_strand_id
1 'polypeptide(L)'
;MPATPPPSSPATPLRPRTATARLRRLLGPLALVGFVLATWTPGLGLASTVAEQRARLPPPAACQDPIAGIWKSHSYDQVFRDWTIFTLVVERSEPGKDEFEGSITNESWLAEPHESSPPQCRGELHYIVSMDAQGSFRDGRIDFWGVGTWRLEDVPCGSFNMGYNLDHFSGQIDPELMEFQSVNNDGG
;
A
#
# COMPACT_ATOMS: atom_id res chain seq x y z
N MET A 1 -87.13 7.28 -43.38
CA MET A 1 -87.56 8.66 -43.67
C MET A 1 -88.65 9.04 -42.67
N PRO A 2 -88.81 10.29 -42.22
CA PRO A 2 -87.87 11.35 -41.79
C PRO A 2 -88.00 11.52 -40.24
N ALA A 3 -87.17 12.25 -39.50
CA ALA A 3 -87.21 13.70 -39.40
C ALA A 3 -86.06 14.24 -38.51
N THR A 4 -85.30 15.19 -39.07
CA THR A 4 -84.66 16.33 -38.38
C THR A 4 -85.76 17.31 -37.91
N PRO A 5 -85.55 18.36 -37.06
CA PRO A 5 -84.34 19.02 -36.51
C PRO A 5 -84.55 19.39 -34.99
N PRO A 6 -84.01 20.45 -34.31
CA PRO A 6 -83.17 21.59 -34.73
C PRO A 6 -82.05 21.95 -33.69
N PRO A 7 -81.54 23.20 -33.59
CA PRO A 7 -80.11 23.47 -33.79
C PRO A 7 -79.36 23.91 -32.52
N SER A 8 -78.04 23.84 -32.64
CA SER A 8 -77.01 24.38 -31.75
C SER A 8 -77.19 25.85 -31.37
N SER A 9 -76.98 26.16 -30.09
CA SER A 9 -76.61 27.49 -29.59
C SER A 9 -75.23 27.48 -28.93
N PRO A 10 -74.48 28.60 -29.00
CA PRO A 10 -73.03 28.59 -28.89
C PRO A 10 -72.51 28.71 -27.46
N ALA A 11 -71.27 28.23 -27.31
CA ALA A 11 -70.49 28.21 -26.10
C ALA A 11 -70.25 29.59 -25.48
N THR A 12 -70.32 29.66 -24.14
CA THR A 12 -69.71 30.73 -23.34
C THR A 12 -68.43 30.19 -22.70
N PRO A 13 -67.26 30.79 -22.93
CA PRO A 13 -66.00 30.32 -22.38
C PRO A 13 -65.82 30.84 -20.95
N LEU A 14 -65.69 29.94 -19.98
CA LEU A 14 -65.17 30.29 -18.66
C LEU A 14 -63.65 30.19 -18.65
N ARG A 15 -63.04 31.38 -18.51
CA ARG A 15 -61.60 31.64 -18.33
C ARG A 15 -60.97 30.74 -17.26
N PRO A 16 -59.83 30.09 -17.52
CA PRO A 16 -59.00 29.48 -16.48
C PRO A 16 -58.28 30.59 -15.68
N ARG A 17 -58.56 30.68 -14.37
CA ARG A 17 -57.71 31.45 -13.43
C ARG A 17 -56.46 30.63 -13.12
N THR A 18 -55.37 31.12 -13.69
CA THR A 18 -53.96 30.88 -13.39
C THR A 18 -53.65 30.53 -11.93
N ALA A 19 -53.10 29.33 -11.72
CA ALA A 19 -52.41 28.93 -10.50
C ALA A 19 -51.04 28.30 -10.81
N THR A 20 -50.26 28.90 -11.72
CA THR A 20 -48.94 28.40 -12.15
C THR A 20 -47.81 29.38 -11.84
N ALA A 21 -47.83 30.03 -10.67
CA ALA A 21 -46.78 30.99 -10.29
C ALA A 21 -46.14 30.78 -8.91
N ARG A 22 -46.55 29.77 -8.12
CA ARG A 22 -45.96 29.56 -6.77
C ARG A 22 -45.08 28.33 -6.60
N LEU A 23 -45.13 27.33 -7.47
CA LEU A 23 -44.30 26.13 -7.31
C LEU A 23 -42.84 26.28 -7.80
N ARG A 24 -42.54 27.29 -8.63
CA ARG A 24 -41.19 27.47 -9.21
C ARG A 24 -40.17 28.14 -8.27
N ARG A 25 -40.58 28.68 -7.12
CA ARG A 25 -39.68 29.42 -6.21
C ARG A 25 -39.05 28.60 -5.08
N LEU A 26 -39.41 27.31 -4.93
CA LEU A 26 -38.88 26.45 -3.86
C LEU A 26 -37.92 25.35 -4.36
N LEU A 27 -37.80 25.15 -5.68
CA LEU A 27 -36.93 24.11 -6.25
C LEU A 27 -35.47 24.56 -6.50
N GLY A 28 -35.20 25.87 -6.50
CA GLY A 28 -33.85 26.40 -6.65
C GLY A 28 -32.91 26.17 -5.45
N PRO A 29 -33.32 26.49 -4.20
CA PRO A 29 -32.40 26.40 -3.05
C PRO A 29 -32.14 24.95 -2.59
N LEU A 30 -33.08 24.02 -2.80
CA LEU A 30 -32.91 22.60 -2.43
C LEU A 30 -31.86 21.88 -3.30
N ALA A 31 -31.76 22.22 -4.58
CA ALA A 31 -30.75 21.64 -5.48
C ALA A 31 -29.32 22.10 -5.13
N LEU A 32 -29.15 23.35 -4.66
CA LEU A 32 -27.87 23.90 -4.24
C LEU A 32 -27.38 23.32 -2.91
N VAL A 33 -28.27 23.12 -1.93
CA VAL A 33 -27.92 22.49 -0.65
C VAL A 33 -27.49 21.03 -0.83
N GLY A 34 -28.17 20.27 -1.71
CA GLY A 34 -27.78 18.89 -2.02
C GLY A 34 -26.38 18.76 -2.64
N PHE A 35 -26.00 19.70 -3.51
CA PHE A 35 -24.68 19.69 -4.16
C PHE A 35 -23.54 20.10 -3.20
N VAL A 36 -23.79 21.05 -2.28
CA VAL A 36 -22.81 21.43 -1.25
C VAL A 36 -22.62 20.30 -0.23
N LEU A 37 -23.67 19.61 0.19
CA LEU A 37 -23.54 18.45 1.10
C LEU A 37 -22.80 17.27 0.45
N ALA A 38 -23.00 17.02 -0.84
CA ALA A 38 -22.31 15.94 -1.56
C ALA A 38 -20.81 16.23 -1.81
N THR A 39 -20.40 17.50 -1.83
CA THR A 39 -18.99 17.88 -2.01
C THR A 39 -18.23 18.01 -0.69
N TRP A 40 -18.94 18.05 0.44
CA TRP A 40 -18.38 18.15 1.80
C TRP A 40 -18.35 16.81 2.56
N THR A 41 -18.70 15.70 1.91
CA THR A 41 -18.39 14.36 2.40
C THR A 41 -17.03 13.92 1.86
N PRO A 42 -15.91 14.17 2.57
CA PRO A 42 -14.66 13.52 2.23
C PRO A 42 -14.85 12.00 2.39
N GLY A 43 -14.54 11.21 1.36
CA GLY A 43 -14.33 9.77 1.54
C GLY A 43 -15.33 8.79 0.93
N LEU A 44 -16.16 9.18 -0.05
CA LEU A 44 -16.80 8.19 -0.96
C LEU A 44 -16.12 8.11 -2.33
N GLY A 45 -14.95 8.75 -2.49
CA GLY A 45 -14.03 8.41 -3.54
C GLY A 45 -13.36 7.10 -3.15
N LEU A 46 -13.62 6.03 -3.90
CA LEU A 46 -12.87 4.78 -3.83
C LEU A 46 -11.38 5.14 -3.79
N ALA A 47 -10.74 4.96 -2.62
CA ALA A 47 -9.30 5.06 -2.55
C ALA A 47 -8.77 4.04 -3.57
N SER A 48 -8.10 4.53 -4.62
CA SER A 48 -7.60 3.68 -5.71
C SER A 48 -6.77 2.56 -5.07
N THR A 49 -7.22 1.32 -5.25
CA THR A 49 -6.60 0.15 -4.62
C THR A 49 -5.11 0.07 -5.00
N VAL A 50 -4.28 -0.63 -4.22
CA VAL A 50 -2.86 -0.84 -4.58
C VAL A 50 -2.75 -1.45 -5.98
N ALA A 51 -3.66 -2.37 -6.34
CA ALA A 51 -3.75 -2.93 -7.68
C ALA A 51 -4.05 -1.87 -8.76
N GLU A 52 -4.96 -0.92 -8.48
CA GLU A 52 -5.28 0.17 -9.39
C GLU A 52 -4.13 1.18 -9.53
N GLN A 53 -3.39 1.44 -8.46
CA GLN A 53 -2.19 2.27 -8.51
C GLN A 53 -1.08 1.58 -9.32
N ARG A 54 -0.88 0.27 -9.12
CA ARG A 54 0.07 -0.55 -9.90
C ARG A 54 -0.28 -0.61 -11.38
N ALA A 55 -1.57 -0.72 -11.73
CA ALA A 55 -2.01 -0.70 -13.12
C ALA A 55 -1.68 0.61 -13.86
N ARG A 56 -1.38 1.69 -13.13
CA ARG A 56 -0.96 2.98 -13.70
C ARG A 56 0.56 3.13 -13.80
N LEU A 57 1.31 2.27 -13.13
CA LEU A 57 2.77 2.25 -13.25
C LEU A 57 3.15 1.61 -14.59
N PRO A 58 4.31 2.00 -15.18
CA PRO A 58 4.86 1.28 -16.31
C PRO A 58 5.03 -0.21 -15.95
N PRO A 59 5.04 -1.11 -16.95
CA PRO A 59 5.24 -2.53 -16.70
C PRO A 59 6.51 -2.76 -15.86
N PRO A 60 6.53 -3.81 -15.02
CA PRO A 60 7.70 -4.14 -14.21
C PRO A 60 8.97 -4.13 -15.04
N ALA A 61 10.06 -3.62 -14.46
CA ALA A 61 11.35 -3.61 -15.15
C ALA A 61 11.76 -5.04 -15.50
N ALA A 62 12.15 -5.27 -16.76
CA ALA A 62 12.72 -6.55 -17.18
C ALA A 62 14.16 -6.65 -16.69
N CYS A 63 14.36 -7.11 -15.46
CA CYS A 63 15.68 -7.39 -14.90
C CYS A 63 16.32 -8.56 -15.64
N GLN A 64 17.64 -8.49 -15.87
CA GLN A 64 18.39 -9.59 -16.46
C GLN A 64 18.44 -10.81 -15.51
N ASP A 65 18.47 -10.53 -14.21
CA ASP A 65 18.35 -11.49 -13.14
C ASP A 65 17.12 -11.11 -12.29
N PRO A 66 16.08 -11.95 -12.21
CA PRO A 66 14.89 -11.63 -11.42
C PRO A 66 15.12 -11.78 -9.92
N ILE A 67 16.22 -12.40 -9.48
CA ILE A 67 16.51 -12.71 -8.07
C ILE A 67 17.57 -11.77 -7.51
N ALA A 68 18.67 -11.57 -8.24
CA ALA A 68 19.74 -10.70 -7.80
C ALA A 68 19.27 -9.23 -7.74
N GLY A 69 19.67 -8.54 -6.68
CA GLY A 69 19.24 -7.17 -6.42
C GLY A 69 19.24 -6.82 -4.93
N ILE A 70 18.59 -5.71 -4.61
CA ILE A 70 18.43 -5.24 -3.24
C ILE A 70 16.96 -5.42 -2.85
N TRP A 71 16.72 -6.24 -1.84
CA TRP A 71 15.40 -6.50 -1.28
C TRP A 71 15.29 -5.84 0.07
N LYS A 72 14.23 -5.04 0.29
CA LYS A 72 14.04 -4.31 1.53
C LYS A 72 12.69 -4.64 2.14
N SER A 73 12.68 -5.05 3.40
CA SER A 73 11.47 -5.14 4.22
C SER A 73 11.38 -3.92 5.14
N HIS A 74 10.18 -3.69 5.65
CA HIS A 74 9.92 -2.66 6.64
C HIS A 74 8.67 -3.04 7.43
N SER A 75 8.85 -3.41 8.69
CA SER A 75 7.78 -3.94 9.54
C SER A 75 7.85 -3.38 10.95
N TYR A 76 6.69 -3.39 11.61
CA TYR A 76 6.55 -3.01 13.01
C TYR A 76 6.21 -4.24 13.84
N ASP A 77 6.98 -4.51 14.88
CA ASP A 77 6.68 -5.56 15.85
C ASP A 77 5.90 -4.97 17.04
N GLN A 78 4.69 -5.47 17.28
CA GLN A 78 3.83 -4.98 18.37
C GLN A 78 4.31 -5.44 19.76
N VAL A 79 5.00 -6.57 19.84
CA VAL A 79 5.50 -7.16 21.09
C VAL A 79 6.74 -6.41 21.56
N PHE A 80 7.69 -6.15 20.66
CA PHE A 80 8.94 -5.45 20.97
C PHE A 80 8.83 -3.93 20.82
N ARG A 81 7.79 -3.44 20.13
CA ARG A 81 7.51 -2.03 19.88
C ARG A 81 8.65 -1.33 19.13
N ASP A 82 9.26 -2.03 18.21
CA ASP A 82 10.26 -1.52 17.28
C ASP A 82 9.77 -1.59 15.84
N TRP A 83 10.35 -0.70 15.05
CA TRP A 83 10.39 -0.83 13.61
C TRP A 83 11.70 -1.51 13.22
N THR A 84 11.61 -2.38 12.24
CA THR A 84 12.75 -3.08 11.66
C THR A 84 12.74 -2.92 10.15
N ILE A 85 13.93 -2.66 9.61
CA ILE A 85 14.23 -2.71 8.19
C ILE A 85 15.27 -3.81 8.00
N PHE A 86 14.92 -4.83 7.23
CA PHE A 86 15.91 -5.71 6.65
C PHE A 86 16.26 -5.27 5.24
N THR A 87 17.55 -5.24 4.92
CA THR A 87 18.05 -5.05 3.57
C THR A 87 18.89 -6.26 3.18
N LEU A 88 18.44 -7.00 2.17
CA LEU A 88 19.18 -8.11 1.58
C LEU A 88 19.84 -7.60 0.31
N VAL A 89 21.17 -7.62 0.26
CA VAL A 89 21.92 -7.44 -0.98
C VAL A 89 22.22 -8.82 -1.51
N VAL A 90 21.61 -9.19 -2.63
CA VAL A 90 21.68 -10.54 -3.22
C VAL A 90 22.41 -10.45 -4.56
N GLU A 91 23.55 -11.12 -4.65
CA GLU A 91 24.35 -11.19 -5.86
C GLU A 91 24.52 -12.64 -6.29
N ARG A 92 24.44 -12.91 -7.59
CA ARG A 92 24.68 -14.27 -8.09
C ARG A 92 26.18 -14.57 -8.00
N SER A 93 26.54 -15.70 -7.40
CA SER A 93 27.95 -16.08 -7.23
C SER A 93 28.66 -16.22 -8.58
N GLU A 94 27.97 -16.82 -9.55
CA GLU A 94 28.40 -16.94 -10.93
C GLU A 94 27.21 -16.87 -11.91
N PRO A 95 27.38 -16.32 -13.12
CA PRO A 95 26.30 -16.26 -14.11
C PRO A 95 25.66 -17.63 -14.40
N GLY A 96 24.33 -17.72 -14.28
CA GLY A 96 23.56 -18.94 -14.56
C GLY A 96 23.58 -20.02 -13.48
N LYS A 97 24.27 -19.79 -12.35
CA LYS A 97 24.25 -20.67 -11.18
C LYS A 97 23.14 -20.31 -10.21
N ASP A 98 22.53 -21.29 -9.57
CA ASP A 98 21.45 -21.07 -8.58
C ASP A 98 21.98 -20.81 -7.16
N GLU A 99 23.20 -20.31 -7.04
CA GLU A 99 23.85 -19.92 -5.79
C GLU A 99 24.08 -18.41 -5.73
N PHE A 100 23.94 -17.86 -4.53
CA PHE A 100 24.05 -16.43 -4.27
C PHE A 100 24.99 -16.14 -3.11
N GLU A 101 25.58 -14.96 -3.14
CA GLU A 101 26.34 -14.36 -2.06
C GLU A 101 25.80 -12.94 -1.80
N GLY A 102 26.19 -12.35 -0.67
CA GLY A 102 25.90 -10.94 -0.41
C GLY A 102 25.85 -10.63 1.07
N SER A 103 24.89 -9.81 1.48
CA SER A 103 24.76 -9.37 2.87
C SER A 103 23.32 -9.19 3.32
N ILE A 104 23.13 -9.29 4.63
CA ILE A 104 21.89 -8.97 5.33
C ILE A 104 22.22 -7.85 6.30
N THR A 105 21.44 -6.77 6.25
CA THR A 105 21.50 -5.67 7.22
C THR A 105 20.16 -5.55 7.94
N ASN A 106 20.19 -5.54 9.26
CA ASN A 106 19.06 -5.16 10.10
C ASN A 106 19.31 -3.75 10.67
N GLU A 107 18.41 -2.83 10.37
CA GLU A 107 18.28 -1.57 11.11
C GLU A 107 16.99 -1.60 11.94
N SER A 108 17.11 -1.41 13.25
CA SER A 108 15.97 -1.46 14.17
C SER A 108 15.98 -0.31 15.17
N TRP A 109 14.79 0.24 15.47
CA TRP A 109 14.62 1.32 16.43
C TRP A 109 13.28 1.23 17.16
N LEU A 110 13.27 1.57 18.46
CA LEU A 110 12.03 1.66 19.24
C LEU A 110 11.20 2.88 18.82
N ALA A 111 9.92 2.67 18.53
CA ALA A 111 9.00 3.73 18.09
C ALA A 111 7.53 3.32 18.20
N GLU A 112 6.62 4.28 18.06
CA GLU A 112 5.19 3.98 17.93
C GLU A 112 4.85 3.48 16.50
N PRO A 113 3.70 2.80 16.30
CA PRO A 113 3.31 2.27 14.99
C PRO A 113 3.07 3.32 13.89
N HIS A 114 3.08 4.61 14.23
CA HIS A 114 2.95 5.71 13.26
C HIS A 114 4.28 6.42 12.99
N GLU A 115 5.35 6.05 13.72
CA GLU A 115 6.70 6.59 13.60
C GLU A 115 7.57 5.64 12.76
N SER A 116 7.17 5.41 11.50
CA SER A 116 7.85 4.47 10.58
C SER A 116 9.22 4.92 10.08
N SER A 117 9.80 5.96 10.68
CA SER A 117 11.16 6.39 10.42
C SER A 117 11.83 6.59 11.77
N PRO A 118 13.15 6.36 11.88
CA PRO A 118 13.86 6.59 13.13
C PRO A 118 13.58 8.01 13.66
N PRO A 119 13.01 8.16 14.87
CA PRO A 119 12.83 9.48 15.46
C PRO A 119 14.19 10.05 15.88
N GLN A 120 14.21 11.33 16.28
CA GLN A 120 15.41 11.87 16.93
C GLN A 120 15.72 11.08 18.21
N CYS A 121 17.00 10.86 18.53
CA CYS A 121 17.39 10.14 19.72
C CYS A 121 16.82 10.78 21.00
N ARG A 122 16.02 10.02 21.78
CA ARG A 122 15.60 10.40 23.14
C ARG A 122 16.16 9.43 24.20
N GLY A 123 17.14 8.62 23.82
CA GLY A 123 17.82 7.64 24.67
C GLY A 123 17.37 6.19 24.44
N GLU A 124 16.35 5.96 23.62
CA GLU A 124 15.93 4.64 23.16
C GLU A 124 16.97 4.00 22.25
N LEU A 125 16.94 2.68 22.16
CA LEU A 125 17.85 1.91 21.33
C LEU A 125 17.50 2.06 19.85
N HIS A 126 18.51 2.41 19.04
CA HIS A 126 18.54 2.31 17.59
C HIS A 126 19.88 1.68 17.22
N TYR A 127 19.85 0.59 16.46
CA TYR A 127 21.06 -0.14 16.07
C TYR A 127 21.00 -0.59 14.61
N ILE A 128 22.19 -0.79 14.06
CA ILE A 128 22.41 -1.34 12.73
C ILE A 128 23.38 -2.51 12.86
N VAL A 129 22.93 -3.70 12.46
CA VAL A 129 23.73 -4.92 12.42
C VAL A 129 23.81 -5.43 10.99
N SER A 130 24.98 -5.93 10.60
CA SER A 130 25.15 -6.61 9.31
C SER A 130 25.73 -8.01 9.47
N MET A 131 25.54 -8.82 8.45
CA MET A 131 26.21 -10.12 8.29
C MET A 131 26.45 -10.40 6.82
N ASP A 132 27.51 -11.18 6.54
CA ASP A 132 27.69 -11.78 5.22
C ASP A 132 26.64 -12.85 5.02
N ALA A 133 26.23 -13.10 3.79
CA ALA A 133 25.15 -14.02 3.49
C ALA A 133 25.45 -14.89 2.27
N GLN A 134 24.81 -16.05 2.26
CA GLN A 134 24.76 -16.96 1.14
C GLN A 134 23.32 -17.30 0.84
N GLY A 135 23.06 -17.75 -0.38
CA GLY A 135 21.75 -18.25 -0.72
C GLY A 135 21.74 -19.26 -1.84
N SER A 136 20.56 -19.83 -2.05
CA SER A 136 20.29 -20.72 -3.16
C SER A 136 18.87 -20.55 -3.69
N PHE A 137 18.68 -20.86 -4.97
CA PHE A 137 17.37 -20.92 -5.60
C PHE A 137 17.08 -22.36 -6.05
N ARG A 138 16.04 -22.98 -5.49
CA ARG A 138 15.66 -24.35 -5.82
C ARG A 138 14.16 -24.48 -5.85
N ASP A 139 13.63 -25.11 -6.90
CA ASP A 139 12.20 -25.39 -7.05
C ASP A 139 11.30 -24.13 -6.89
N GLY A 140 11.77 -22.98 -7.39
CA GLY A 140 11.04 -21.71 -7.28
C GLY A 140 11.13 -21.02 -5.92
N ARG A 141 11.89 -21.58 -4.98
CA ARG A 141 12.11 -21.05 -3.63
C ARG A 141 13.51 -20.47 -3.50
N ILE A 142 13.60 -19.33 -2.84
CA ILE A 142 14.87 -18.71 -2.43
C ILE A 142 15.06 -19.01 -0.95
N ASP A 143 16.28 -19.42 -0.62
CA ASP A 143 16.81 -19.47 0.74
C ASP A 143 18.03 -18.55 0.79
N PHE A 144 18.05 -17.58 1.70
CA PHE A 144 19.13 -16.61 1.87
C PHE A 144 19.40 -16.41 3.36
N TRP A 145 20.61 -16.74 3.81
CA TRP A 145 20.96 -16.84 5.23
C TRP A 145 22.31 -16.20 5.55
N GLY A 146 22.41 -15.68 6.76
CA GLY A 146 23.65 -15.17 7.32
C GLY A 146 24.69 -16.26 7.51
N VAL A 147 25.95 -15.93 7.28
CA VAL A 147 27.11 -16.81 7.49
C VAL A 147 28.19 -16.13 8.33
N GLY A 148 28.98 -16.94 9.04
CA GLY A 148 30.08 -16.45 9.86
C GLY A 148 29.61 -15.75 11.13
N THR A 149 29.94 -14.46 11.27
CA THR A 149 29.61 -13.64 12.45
C THR A 149 28.91 -12.37 12.02
N TRP A 150 27.91 -11.95 12.78
CA TRP A 150 27.33 -10.62 12.64
C TRP A 150 28.30 -9.53 13.11
N ARG A 151 28.04 -8.30 12.68
CA ARG A 151 28.81 -7.09 12.99
C ARG A 151 27.87 -6.00 13.45
N LEU A 152 28.20 -5.34 14.55
CA LEU A 152 27.55 -4.10 14.95
C LEU A 152 28.14 -2.97 14.11
N GLU A 153 27.38 -2.47 13.14
CA GLU A 153 27.84 -1.42 12.24
C GLU A 153 27.73 -0.04 12.91
N ASP A 154 26.59 0.22 13.56
CA ASP A 154 26.35 1.47 14.25
C ASP A 154 25.32 1.32 15.38
N VAL A 155 25.37 2.25 16.33
CA VAL A 155 24.36 2.42 17.38
C VAL A 155 24.02 3.91 17.46
N PRO A 156 23.17 4.43 16.54
CA PRO A 156 22.86 5.85 16.52
C PRO A 156 22.31 6.38 17.84
N CYS A 157 21.53 5.57 18.56
CA CYS A 157 20.94 5.94 19.84
C CYS A 157 20.98 4.77 20.86
N GLY A 158 21.08 5.10 22.15
CA GLY A 158 21.02 4.13 23.23
C GLY A 158 22.32 3.36 23.43
N SER A 159 22.23 2.11 23.88
CA SER A 159 23.39 1.23 24.08
C SER A 159 23.02 -0.20 23.70
N PHE A 160 23.82 -0.80 22.82
CA PHE A 160 23.66 -2.20 22.42
C PHE A 160 24.55 -3.10 23.29
N ASN A 161 23.94 -3.90 24.16
CA ASN A 161 24.64 -4.80 25.08
C ASN A 161 24.17 -6.27 25.00
N MET A 162 23.53 -6.62 23.88
CA MET A 162 22.98 -7.94 23.60
C MET A 162 23.75 -8.65 22.48
N GLY A 163 23.42 -9.91 22.22
CA GLY A 163 23.87 -10.64 21.03
C GLY A 163 22.88 -10.52 19.87
N TYR A 164 23.26 -11.03 18.70
CA TYR A 164 22.40 -11.07 17.52
C TYR A 164 22.49 -12.47 16.86
N ASN A 165 21.35 -12.99 16.40
CA ASN A 165 21.27 -14.29 15.71
C ASN A 165 21.48 -14.11 14.21
N LEU A 166 22.00 -15.12 13.51
CA LEU A 166 22.05 -15.04 12.05
C LEU A 166 20.64 -15.21 11.48
N ASP A 167 20.26 -14.26 10.62
CA ASP A 167 18.96 -14.25 9.94
C ASP A 167 18.92 -15.27 8.81
N HIS A 168 17.75 -15.83 8.55
CA HIS A 168 17.49 -16.72 7.41
C HIS A 168 16.13 -16.42 6.80
N PHE A 169 16.17 -15.82 5.63
CA PHE A 169 15.00 -15.52 4.81
C PHE A 169 14.74 -16.67 3.84
N SER A 170 13.51 -17.16 3.82
CA SER A 170 13.10 -18.18 2.86
C SER A 170 11.71 -17.90 2.28
N GLY A 171 11.56 -18.05 0.96
CA GLY A 171 10.38 -17.52 0.29
C GLY A 171 10.36 -17.69 -1.22
N GLN A 172 9.48 -16.96 -1.89
CA GLN A 172 9.36 -16.93 -3.35
C GLN A 172 9.27 -15.49 -3.84
N ILE A 173 9.76 -15.22 -5.05
CA ILE A 173 9.53 -13.94 -5.70
C ILE A 173 8.22 -14.01 -6.46
N ASP A 174 7.34 -13.04 -6.20
CA ASP A 174 6.22 -12.72 -7.07
C ASP A 174 6.72 -11.76 -8.16
N PRO A 175 6.88 -12.22 -9.41
CA PRO A 175 7.43 -11.39 -10.49
C PRO A 175 6.43 -10.33 -10.99
N GLU A 176 5.13 -10.47 -10.72
CA GLU A 176 4.14 -9.46 -11.09
C GLU A 176 4.17 -8.28 -10.12
N LEU A 177 4.42 -8.58 -8.84
CA LEU A 177 4.52 -7.57 -7.78
C LEU A 177 5.93 -7.04 -7.57
N MET A 178 6.95 -7.75 -8.10
CA MET A 178 8.37 -7.53 -7.81
C MET A 178 8.64 -7.57 -6.30
N GLU A 179 8.03 -8.55 -5.62
CA GLU A 179 8.10 -8.71 -4.17
C GLU A 179 8.69 -10.07 -3.80
N PHE A 180 9.61 -10.09 -2.85
CA PHE A 180 10.10 -11.32 -2.24
C PHE A 180 9.22 -11.69 -1.04
N GLN A 181 8.25 -12.58 -1.27
CA GLN A 181 7.36 -13.13 -0.26
C GLN A 181 8.13 -14.13 0.60
N SER A 182 8.68 -13.65 1.72
CA SER A 182 9.60 -14.42 2.56
C SER A 182 9.21 -14.39 4.01
N VAL A 183 9.78 -15.33 4.76
CA VAL A 183 9.71 -15.40 6.22
C VAL A 183 11.15 -15.47 6.73
N ASN A 184 11.44 -14.68 7.75
CA ASN A 184 12.68 -14.76 8.53
C ASN A 184 12.55 -15.81 9.65
N ASN A 185 13.63 -16.50 9.99
CA ASN A 185 13.65 -17.50 11.06
C ASN A 185 13.32 -16.93 12.46
N ASP A 186 13.39 -15.61 12.63
CA ASP A 186 12.98 -14.90 13.85
C ASP A 186 11.51 -14.44 13.84
N GLY A 187 10.72 -14.84 12.83
CA GLY A 187 9.27 -14.63 12.76
C GLY A 187 8.82 -13.35 12.05
N GLY A 188 9.75 -12.64 11.42
CA GLY A 188 9.50 -11.47 10.56
C GLY A 188 9.28 -11.78 9.09
#